data_AF-A0A355WHE0-F1
#
_entry.id   AF-A0A355WHE0-F1
#
_cell.length_a   1.000
_cell.length_b   1.000
_cell.length_c   1.000
_cell.angle_alpha   90.00
_cell.angle_beta   90.00
_cell.angle_gamma   90.00
#
_symmetry.space_group_name_H-M   'P 1'
#
loop_
_entity.id
_entity.type
_entity.pdbx_description
1 polymer ?
#
loop_
_entity_poly.entity_id
_entity_poly.type
_entity_poly.pdbx_seq_one_letter_code
_entity_poly.pdbx_strand_id
1 'polypeptide(L)' 'MTSQEITFIGTYTYTPDDFRATATAIFKGHPGPHDSIETRPLADGARAYQDIKNGLNAAPKIILQP' A
#
# COMPACT_ATOMS: atom_id res chain seq x y z
N MET A 1 -33.25 -5.27 25.04
CA MET A 1 -31.90 -5.18 24.45
C MET A 1 -31.49 -3.73 24.50
N THR A 2 -30.43 -3.42 25.24
CA THR A 2 -29.89 -2.07 25.46
C THR A 2 -28.95 -1.70 24.32
N SER A 3 -28.93 -0.42 23.89
CA SER A 3 -28.33 0.09 22.64
C SER A 3 -26.96 -0.50 22.26
N GLN A 4 -26.80 -0.82 20.97
CA GLN A 4 -25.50 -1.07 20.34
C GLN A 4 -25.07 0.20 19.58
N GLU A 5 -23.89 0.72 19.89
CA GLU A 5 -23.32 1.88 19.22
C GLU A 5 -22.38 1.44 18.10
N ILE A 6 -22.49 2.08 16.94
CA ILE A 6 -21.59 1.89 15.79
C ILE A 6 -20.88 3.23 15.57
N THR A 7 -19.55 3.21 15.54
CA THR A 7 -18.73 4.41 15.25
C THR A 7 -18.08 4.27 13.88
N PHE A 8 -18.15 5.35 13.09
CA PHE A 8 -17.42 5.47 11.83
C PHE A 8 -16.19 6.34 12.05
N ILE A 9 -15.05 5.90 11.54
CA ILE A 9 -13.80 6.65 11.58
C ILE A 9 -13.30 6.79 10.14
N GLY A 10 -13.00 8.02 9.74
CA GLY A 10 -12.28 8.32 8.52
C GLY A 10 -10.86 8.72 8.86
N THR A 11 -9.87 8.07 8.24
CA THR A 11 -8.47 8.44 8.35
C THR A 11 -7.92 8.78 6.97
N TYR A 12 -7.23 9.90 6.88
CA TYR A 12 -6.50 10.30 5.69
C TYR A 12 -5.01 10.22 6.00
N THR A 13 -4.32 9.26 5.39
CA THR A 13 -2.89 8.98 5.61
C THR A 13 -2.57 8.67 7.09
N TYR A 14 -1.30 8.82 7.48
CA TYR A 14 -0.75 8.43 8.77
C TYR A 14 0.18 9.50 9.33
N THR A 15 0.34 9.54 10.66
CA THR A 15 1.28 10.46 11.31
C THR A 15 2.74 10.00 11.08
N PRO A 16 3.74 10.88 11.32
CA PRO A 16 5.14 10.46 11.31
C PRO A 16 5.46 9.36 12.32
N ASP A 17 4.75 9.29 13.45
CA ASP A 17 4.92 8.23 14.45
C ASP A 17 4.39 6.89 13.94
N ASP A 18 3.19 6.89 13.34
CA ASP A 18 2.62 5.70 12.70
C ASP A 18 3.56 5.14 11.61
N PHE A 19 4.18 6.03 10.83
CA PHE A 19 5.15 5.65 9.81
C PHE A 19 6.38 4.98 10.43
N ARG A 20 6.98 5.57 11.47
CA ARG A 20 8.16 5.01 12.16
C ARG A 20 7.86 3.65 12.79
N ALA A 21 6.71 3.52 13.43
CA ALA A 21 6.26 2.26 14.02
C ALA A 21 6.08 1.19 12.93
N THR A 22 5.41 1.54 11.83
CA THR A 22 5.19 0.64 10.69
C THR A 22 6.50 0.20 10.03
N ALA A 23 7.41 1.14 9.77
CA ALA A 23 8.71 0.84 9.20
C ALA A 23 9.50 -0.12 10.10
N THR A 24 9.50 0.12 11.42
CA THR A 24 10.12 -0.78 12.40
C THR A 24 9.53 -2.19 12.33
N ALA A 25 8.21 -2.31 12.21
CA ALA A 25 7.53 -3.61 12.09
C ALA A 25 7.93 -4.35 10.79
N ILE A 26 7.97 -3.63 9.66
CA ILE A 26 8.41 -4.16 8.35
C ILE A 26 9.85 -4.67 8.43
N PHE A 27 10.79 -3.89 8.97
CA PHE A 27 12.19 -4.31 9.07
C PHE A 27 12.41 -5.49 10.01
N LYS A 28 11.51 -5.68 10.99
CA LYS A 28 11.49 -6.86 11.86
C LYS A 28 10.74 -8.05 11.25
N GLY A 29 10.23 -7.95 10.02
CA GLY A 29 9.50 -9.01 9.33
C GLY A 29 8.13 -9.36 9.94
N HIS A 30 7.50 -8.42 10.65
CA HIS A 30 6.19 -8.65 11.25
C HIS A 30 5.05 -8.78 10.23
N PRO A 31 4.90 -7.88 9.24
CA PRO A 31 4.07 -8.20 8.11
C PRO A 31 4.77 -9.33 7.34
N GLY A 32 3.99 -10.35 6.98
CA GLY A 32 4.48 -11.51 6.24
C GLY A 32 5.13 -11.14 4.90
N PRO A 33 5.51 -12.15 4.10
CA PRO A 33 6.20 -11.94 2.84
C PRO A 33 5.48 -10.93 1.93
N HIS A 34 6.24 -9.96 1.41
CA HIS A 34 5.74 -8.94 0.49
C HIS A 34 6.00 -9.35 -0.98
N ASP A 35 5.77 -10.62 -1.30
CA ASP A 35 6.30 -11.27 -2.51
C ASP A 35 5.66 -10.77 -3.82
N SER A 36 4.61 -9.96 -3.75
CA SER A 36 3.86 -9.49 -4.91
C SER A 36 4.17 -8.03 -5.27
N ILE A 37 5.45 -7.65 -5.34
CA ILE A 37 5.84 -6.31 -5.85
C ILE A 37 6.31 -6.45 -7.29
N GLU A 38 5.67 -5.70 -8.19
CA GLU A 38 6.12 -5.58 -9.58
C GLU A 38 7.11 -4.42 -9.70
N THR A 39 8.16 -4.61 -10.50
CA THR A 39 9.17 -3.57 -10.73
C THR A 39 9.28 -3.30 -12.23
N ARG A 40 9.30 -2.02 -12.61
CA ARG A 40 9.40 -1.57 -14.01
C ARG A 40 10.40 -0.41 -14.14
N PRO A 41 10.97 -0.16 -15.32
CA PRO A 41 11.72 1.06 -15.59
C PRO A 41 10.88 2.31 -15.39
N LEU A 42 11.50 3.42 -14.97
CA LEU A 42 10.84 4.72 -14.82
C LEU A 42 10.25 5.22 -16.14
N ALA A 43 10.90 4.88 -17.26
CA ALA A 43 10.42 5.18 -18.61
C ALA A 43 9.03 4.57 -18.90
N ASP A 44 8.66 3.47 -18.23
CA ASP A 44 7.36 2.81 -18.40
C ASP A 44 6.25 3.42 -17.52
N GLY A 45 6.51 4.51 -16.81
CA GLY A 45 5.56 5.10 -15.86
C GLY A 45 4.17 5.35 -16.46
N ALA A 46 4.10 5.93 -17.65
CA ALA A 46 2.81 6.18 -18.32
C ALA A 46 2.01 4.89 -18.57
N ARG A 47 2.69 3.82 -18.98
CA ARG A 47 2.08 2.50 -19.18
C ARG A 47 1.67 1.87 -17.85
N ALA A 48 2.49 1.98 -16.80
CA ALA A 48 2.13 1.50 -15.46
C ALA A 48 0.83 2.14 -14.94
N TYR A 49 0.65 3.45 -15.14
CA TYR A 49 -0.61 4.13 -14.82
C TYR A 49 -1.80 3.62 -15.63
N GLN A 50 -1.63 3.38 -16.93
CA GLN A 50 -2.70 2.83 -17.78
C GLN A 50 -3.09 1.42 -17.33
N ASP A 51 -2.12 0.57 -17.02
CA ASP A 51 -2.36 -0.78 -16.53
C ASP A 51 -3.13 -0.77 -15.20
N ILE A 52 -2.75 0.11 -14.26
CA ILE A 52 -3.47 0.30 -12.99
C ILE A 52 -4.92 0.73 -13.24
N LYS A 53 -5.12 1.72 -14.10
CA LYS A 53 -6.46 2.23 -14.42
C LYS A 53 -7.36 1.16 -15.04
N ASN A 54 -6.79 0.30 -15.87
CA ASN A 54 -7.52 -0.75 -16.58
C ASN A 54 -7.60 -2.07 -15.81
N GLY A 55 -7.03 -2.14 -14.60
CA GLY A 55 -7.00 -3.36 -13.78
C GLY A 55 -6.16 -4.49 -14.38
N LEU A 56 -5.12 -4.16 -15.15
CA LEU A 56 -4.27 -5.12 -15.85
C LEU A 56 -3.07 -5.58 -15.01
N ASN A 57 -2.79 -4.95 -13.87
CA ASN A 57 -1.75 -5.36 -12.94
C ASN A 57 -2.32 -6.26 -11.83
N ALA A 58 -1.72 -7.43 -11.64
CA ALA A 58 -2.05 -8.32 -10.52
C ALA A 58 -1.34 -7.91 -9.22
N ALA A 59 -0.18 -7.24 -9.33
CA ALA A 59 0.59 -6.83 -8.18
C ALA A 59 -0.07 -5.65 -7.45
N PRO A 60 -0.19 -5.69 -6.10
CA PRO A 60 -0.73 -4.60 -5.30
C PRO A 60 0.09 -3.31 -5.37
N LYS A 61 1.37 -3.38 -5.80
CA LYS A 61 2.26 -2.23 -5.95
C LYS A 61 3.18 -2.42 -7.16
N ILE A 62 3.45 -1.31 -7.84
CA ILE A 62 4.47 -1.21 -8.90
C ILE A 62 5.55 -0.22 -8.42
N ILE A 63 6.82 -0.63 -8.44
CA ILE A 63 7.98 0.23 -8.21
C ILE A 63 8.57 0.64 -9.55
N LEU A 64 8.71 1.95 -9.77
CA LEU A 64 9.41 2.51 -10.94
C LEU A 64 10.88 2.76 -10.59
N GLN A 65 11.79 2.08 -11.28
CA GLN A 65 13.23 2.19 -11.08
C GLN A 65 13.87 3.14 -12.11
N PRO A 66 14.69 4.12 -11.68
CA PRO A 66 15.37 5.06 -12.58
C PRO A 66 16.24 4.39 -13.65
#